data_AF-A0A3D2SKX1-F1
#
_entry.id   AF-A0A3D2SKX1-F1
#
_cell.length_a   1.000
_cell.length_b   1.000
_cell.length_c   1.000
_cell.angle_alpha   90.00
_cell.angle_beta   90.00
_cell.angle_gamma   90.00
#
_symmetry.space_group_name_H-M   'P 1'
#
loop_
_entity.id
_entity.type
_entity.pdbx_description
1 polymer ?
#
loop_
_entity_poly.entity_id
_entity_poly.type
_entity_poly.pdbx_seq_one_letter_code
_entity_poly.pdbx_strand_id
1 'polypeptide(L)'
;MNAQVNSINTTNALVEIQHELKAPKDKFNSFGKYHYRSCESILEALKPLLVKYGCTLVLTDESKELCGIPVVIATAKFTDSNGKETVVKAEAGVEVSKKGMDIAQTFGTSSSYARKYALNGLFLIDDSKDADTDEYINQTNNSKSQTVNKRNITAEGFNAACAAVESGQCTADKVIMQYALSPEQIKHIKSLGVA
;
A
#
# COMPACT_ATOMS: atom_id res chain seq x y z
N MET A 1 40.95 -44.14 -19.56
CA MET A 1 39.58 -43.64 -19.73
C MET A 1 39.49 -42.33 -18.97
N ASN A 2 39.54 -41.20 -19.69
CA ASN A 2 39.46 -39.88 -19.08
C ASN A 2 37.98 -39.57 -18.84
N ALA A 3 37.53 -39.66 -17.60
CA ALA A 3 36.27 -39.04 -17.20
C ALA A 3 36.50 -37.52 -17.24
N GLN A 4 36.03 -36.88 -18.30
CA GLN A 4 35.82 -35.44 -18.31
C GLN A 4 34.80 -35.13 -17.22
N VAL A 5 35.28 -34.58 -16.11
CA VAL A 5 34.44 -33.94 -15.10
C VAL A 5 33.87 -32.71 -15.79
N ASN A 6 32.64 -32.85 -16.32
CA ASN A 6 31.84 -31.71 -16.75
C ASN A 6 31.71 -30.79 -15.53
N SER A 7 32.46 -29.69 -15.53
CA SER A 7 32.26 -28.62 -14.57
C SER A 7 30.87 -28.06 -14.84
N ILE A 8 29.89 -28.48 -14.05
CA ILE A 8 28.59 -27.83 -13.99
C ILE A 8 28.91 -26.43 -13.50
N ASN A 9 28.91 -25.45 -14.40
CA ASN A 9 28.84 -24.06 -14.00
C ASN A 9 27.49 -23.90 -13.31
N THR A 10 27.47 -24.11 -11.99
CA THR A 10 26.29 -23.93 -11.16
C THR A 10 26.07 -22.44 -11.04
N THR A 11 25.47 -21.86 -12.07
CA THR A 11 24.98 -20.49 -12.03
C THR A 11 24.05 -20.37 -10.81
N ASN A 12 24.39 -19.48 -9.89
CA ASN A 12 23.59 -19.26 -8.70
C ASN A 12 22.31 -18.53 -9.11
N ALA A 13 21.26 -19.30 -9.42
CA ALA A 13 20.02 -18.80 -9.98
C ALA A 13 19.41 -17.64 -9.16
N LEU A 14 19.54 -17.67 -7.83
CA LEU A 14 19.04 -16.59 -6.98
C LEU A 14 19.81 -15.28 -7.24
N VAL A 15 21.13 -15.34 -7.36
CA VAL A 15 21.98 -14.17 -7.66
C VAL A 15 21.63 -13.58 -9.02
N GLU A 16 21.44 -14.44 -10.02
CA GLU A 16 21.05 -14.01 -11.36
C GLU A 16 19.67 -13.34 -11.38
N ILE A 17 18.69 -13.94 -10.71
CA ILE A 17 17.34 -13.36 -10.61
C ILE A 17 17.42 -12.01 -9.89
N GLN A 18 18.17 -11.92 -8.78
CA GLN A 18 18.36 -10.65 -8.05
C GLN A 18 19.01 -9.57 -8.93
N HIS A 19 19.94 -9.95 -9.81
CA HIS A 19 20.59 -9.04 -10.74
C HIS A 19 19.69 -8.60 -11.91
N GLU A 20 18.90 -9.53 -12.47
CA GLU A 20 18.10 -9.28 -13.68
C GLU A 20 16.70 -8.71 -13.41
N LEU A 21 16.15 -8.95 -12.22
CA LEU A 21 14.77 -8.60 -11.89
C LEU A 21 14.51 -7.09 -12.00
N LYS A 22 13.54 -6.74 -12.85
CA LYS A 22 13.06 -5.37 -13.00
C LYS A 22 11.58 -5.29 -12.61
N ALA A 23 11.31 -4.81 -11.41
CA ALA A 23 9.96 -4.56 -10.90
C ALA A 23 9.75 -3.05 -10.64
N PRO A 24 9.50 -2.24 -11.67
CA PRO A 24 9.33 -0.80 -11.51
C PRO A 24 8.06 -0.46 -10.70
N LYS A 25 8.02 0.75 -10.13
CA LYS A 25 6.82 1.29 -9.47
C LYS A 25 5.82 1.75 -10.55
N ASP A 26 4.99 0.82 -11.01
CA ASP A 26 4.07 1.01 -12.15
C ASP A 26 2.67 1.51 -11.74
N LYS A 27 2.39 1.58 -10.43
CA LYS A 27 1.12 2.06 -9.89
C LYS A 27 1.30 3.41 -9.19
N PHE A 28 0.22 4.19 -9.16
CA PHE A 28 0.16 5.44 -8.41
C PHE A 28 -0.97 5.40 -7.38
N ASN A 29 -0.64 5.63 -6.11
CA ASN A 29 -1.62 5.78 -5.05
C ASN A 29 -2.10 7.24 -5.02
N SER A 30 -3.34 7.47 -5.45
CA SER A 30 -3.93 8.81 -5.50
C SER A 30 -4.21 9.44 -4.13
N PHE A 31 -4.34 8.65 -3.07
CA PHE A 31 -4.57 9.11 -1.71
C PHE A 31 -3.26 9.58 -1.08
N GLY A 32 -2.24 8.72 -1.09
CA GLY A 32 -0.92 9.01 -0.52
C GLY A 32 0.03 9.77 -1.45
N LYS A 33 -0.35 9.97 -2.72
CA LYS A 33 0.44 10.67 -3.75
C LYS A 33 1.84 10.08 -3.98
N TYR A 34 1.95 8.75 -3.98
CA TYR A 34 3.22 8.06 -4.23
C TYR A 34 3.08 6.94 -5.26
N HIS A 35 4.16 6.66 -5.97
CA HIS A 35 4.27 5.51 -6.85
C HIS A 35 4.62 4.24 -6.06
N TYR A 36 4.06 3.10 -6.45
CA TYR A 36 4.35 1.81 -5.85
C TYR A 36 4.32 0.68 -6.89
N ARG A 37 4.86 -0.47 -6.50
CA ARG A 37 4.73 -1.75 -7.22
C ARG A 37 3.85 -2.67 -6.40
N SER A 38 2.91 -3.37 -7.03
CA SER A 38 2.06 -4.34 -6.32
C SER A 38 2.76 -5.70 -6.22
N CYS A 39 2.21 -6.59 -5.39
CA CYS A 39 2.68 -7.98 -5.33
C CYS A 39 2.58 -8.65 -6.72
N GLU A 40 1.49 -8.38 -7.44
CA GLU A 40 1.23 -8.90 -8.78
C GLU A 40 2.28 -8.40 -9.78
N SER A 41 2.64 -7.11 -9.74
CA SER A 41 3.70 -6.57 -10.60
C SER A 41 5.04 -7.28 -10.38
N ILE A 42 5.39 -7.61 -9.13
CA ILE A 42 6.62 -8.37 -8.81
C ILE A 42 6.50 -9.80 -9.35
N LEU A 43 5.36 -10.47 -9.14
CA LEU A 43 5.14 -11.83 -9.60
C LEU A 43 5.20 -11.94 -11.13
N GLU A 44 4.59 -11.02 -11.86
CA GLU A 44 4.68 -10.99 -13.33
C GLU A 44 6.12 -10.82 -13.81
N ALA A 45 6.91 -9.95 -13.15
CA ALA A 45 8.33 -9.76 -13.48
C ALA A 45 9.19 -11.01 -13.18
N LEU A 46 8.83 -11.79 -12.16
CA LEU A 46 9.55 -13.00 -11.76
C LEU A 46 9.29 -14.20 -12.68
N LYS A 47 8.07 -14.38 -13.19
CA LYS A 47 7.68 -15.54 -14.03
C LYS A 47 8.69 -15.89 -15.13
N PRO A 48 9.11 -14.96 -16.03
CA PRO A 48 10.06 -15.30 -17.09
C PRO A 48 11.44 -15.70 -16.55
N LEU A 49 11.87 -15.12 -15.42
CA LEU A 49 13.15 -15.44 -14.80
C LEU A 49 13.13 -16.81 -14.12
N LEU A 50 12.04 -17.16 -13.44
CA LEU A 50 11.85 -18.48 -12.85
C LEU A 50 11.91 -19.58 -13.92
N VAL A 51 11.29 -19.36 -15.07
CA VAL A 51 11.38 -20.28 -16.23
C VAL A 51 12.82 -20.34 -16.76
N LYS A 52 13.46 -19.19 -16.96
CA LYS A 52 14.83 -19.09 -17.49
C LYS A 52 15.85 -19.89 -16.67
N TYR A 53 15.74 -19.84 -15.34
CA TYR A 53 16.68 -20.52 -14.43
C TYR A 53 16.16 -21.84 -13.86
N GLY A 54 15.02 -22.36 -14.35
CA GLY A 54 14.48 -23.65 -13.88
C GLY A 54 14.14 -23.67 -12.38
N CYS A 55 13.64 -22.55 -11.86
CA CYS A 55 13.35 -22.35 -10.44
C CYS A 55 11.84 -22.33 -10.18
N THR A 56 11.45 -22.56 -8.93
CA THR A 56 10.06 -22.40 -8.49
C THR A 56 9.96 -21.43 -7.32
N LEU A 57 8.78 -20.82 -7.19
CA LEU A 57 8.45 -19.90 -6.11
C LEU A 57 7.05 -20.25 -5.59
N VAL A 58 6.94 -20.47 -4.28
CA VAL A 58 5.68 -20.76 -3.60
C VAL A 58 5.47 -19.72 -2.51
N LEU A 59 4.26 -19.16 -2.48
CA LEU A 59 3.81 -18.23 -1.44
C LEU A 59 2.72 -18.89 -0.59
N THR A 60 2.87 -18.84 0.72
CA THR A 60 1.87 -19.30 1.68
C THR A 60 1.66 -18.25 2.75
N ASP A 61 0.43 -18.12 3.23
CA ASP A 61 0.09 -17.20 4.30
C ASP A 61 -0.45 -17.95 5.51
N GLU A 62 -0.13 -17.47 6.70
CA GLU A 62 -0.78 -17.83 7.95
C GLU A 62 -1.27 -16.56 8.66
N SER A 63 -2.36 -16.67 9.41
CA SER A 63 -2.85 -15.58 10.26
C SER A 63 -2.57 -15.90 11.72
N LYS A 64 -2.04 -14.93 12.46
CA LYS A 64 -1.75 -15.02 13.90
C LYS A 64 -2.25 -13.76 14.59
N GLU A 65 -2.29 -13.80 15.91
CA GLU A 65 -2.49 -12.61 16.73
C GLU A 65 -1.21 -12.33 17.50
N LEU A 66 -0.70 -11.10 17.42
CA LEU A 66 0.46 -10.63 18.16
C LEU A 66 0.03 -9.44 19.02
N CYS A 67 0.02 -9.61 20.35
CA CYS A 67 -0.34 -8.57 21.30
C CYS A 67 -1.72 -7.91 21.02
N GLY A 68 -2.73 -8.70 20.64
CA GLY A 68 -4.07 -8.19 20.31
C GLY A 68 -4.20 -7.61 18.90
N ILE A 69 -3.16 -7.68 18.08
CA ILE A 69 -3.17 -7.25 16.68
C ILE A 69 -3.22 -8.51 15.80
N PRO A 70 -4.27 -8.73 15.01
CA PRO A 70 -4.24 -9.77 13.99
C PRO A 70 -3.19 -9.42 12.93
N VAL A 71 -2.38 -10.40 12.56
CA VAL A 71 -1.24 -10.26 11.65
C VAL A 71 -1.29 -11.38 10.62
N VAL A 72 -1.04 -11.05 9.36
CA VAL A 72 -0.78 -12.04 8.31
C VAL A 72 0.72 -12.19 8.14
N ILE A 73 1.21 -13.42 8.22
CA ILE A 73 2.60 -13.79 7.97
C ILE A 73 2.65 -14.50 6.61
N ALA A 74 3.33 -13.89 5.65
CA ALA A 74 3.60 -14.50 4.36
C ALA A 74 4.97 -15.17 4.35
N THR A 75 5.05 -16.33 3.73
CA THR A 75 6.29 -17.07 3.49
C THR A 75 6.52 -17.19 1.99
N ALA A 76 7.66 -16.67 1.52
CA ALA A 76 8.16 -16.86 0.17
C ALA A 76 9.22 -17.96 0.17
N LYS A 77 8.93 -19.07 -0.51
CA LYS A 77 9.84 -20.19 -0.66
C LYS A 77 10.30 -20.28 -2.12
N PHE A 78 11.58 -20.04 -2.33
CA PHE A 78 12.26 -20.22 -3.60
C PHE A 78 13.02 -21.54 -3.61
N THR A 79 12.87 -22.32 -4.67
CA THR A 79 13.61 -23.57 -4.88
C THR A 79 14.33 -23.50 -6.21
N ASP A 80 15.66 -23.65 -6.18
CA ASP A 80 16.49 -23.64 -7.39
C ASP A 80 16.41 -24.96 -8.17
N SER A 81 17.05 -25.01 -9.34
CA SER A 81 17.06 -26.19 -10.21
C SER A 81 17.73 -27.43 -9.58
N ASN A 82 18.51 -27.24 -8.50
CA ASN A 82 19.18 -28.31 -7.77
C ASN A 82 18.40 -28.75 -6.52
N GLY A 83 17.22 -28.15 -6.29
CA GLY A 83 16.38 -28.42 -5.13
C GLY A 83 16.77 -27.66 -3.86
N LYS A 84 17.72 -26.71 -3.92
CA LYS A 84 18.07 -25.88 -2.76
C LYS A 84 16.94 -24.91 -2.47
N GLU A 85 16.44 -24.93 -1.24
CA GLU A 85 15.39 -24.02 -0.78
C GLU A 85 15.98 -22.77 -0.10
N THR A 86 15.38 -21.61 -0.39
CA THR A 86 15.59 -20.34 0.31
C THR A 86 14.24 -19.80 0.74
N VAL A 87 14.09 -19.49 2.03
CA VAL A 87 12.81 -19.10 2.63
C VAL A 87 12.95 -17.74 3.29
N VAL A 88 12.05 -16.82 2.93
CA VAL A 88 11.93 -15.51 3.57
C VAL A 88 10.51 -15.33 4.05
N LYS A 89 10.35 -14.71 5.21
CA LYS A 89 9.05 -14.36 5.78
C LYS A 89 8.94 -12.86 5.95
N ALA A 90 7.72 -12.35 5.84
CA ALA A 90 7.37 -11.00 6.24
C ALA A 90 5.95 -10.99 6.77
N GLU A 91 5.62 -9.92 7.50
CA GLU A 91 4.35 -9.80 8.20
C GLU A 91 3.68 -8.46 7.92
N ALA A 92 2.35 -8.45 8.04
CA ALA A 92 1.55 -7.24 7.95
C ALA A 92 0.39 -7.30 8.95
N GLY A 93 0.23 -6.24 9.74
CA GLY A 93 -0.90 -6.09 10.64
C GLY A 93 -2.21 -5.86 9.90
N VAL A 94 -3.31 -6.36 10.46
CA VAL A 94 -4.66 -6.26 9.93
C VAL A 94 -5.46 -5.24 10.74
N GLU A 95 -5.92 -4.17 10.09
CA GLU A 95 -6.82 -3.18 10.71
C GLU A 95 -8.28 -3.65 10.59
N VAL A 96 -8.75 -4.44 11.55
CA VAL A 96 -10.09 -5.07 11.52
C VAL A 96 -11.26 -4.07 11.53
N SER A 97 -11.03 -2.83 11.98
CA SER A 97 -12.03 -1.76 12.06
C SER A 97 -11.86 -0.71 10.94
N LYS A 98 -11.20 -1.07 9.83
CA LYS A 98 -10.95 -0.12 8.73
C LYS A 98 -12.26 0.36 8.10
N LYS A 99 -12.54 1.66 8.23
CA LYS A 99 -13.74 2.27 7.65
C LYS A 99 -13.77 2.08 6.12
N GLY A 100 -14.87 1.54 5.62
CA GLY A 100 -15.11 1.34 4.19
C GLY A 100 -14.51 0.05 3.61
N MET A 101 -14.00 -0.85 4.47
CA MET A 101 -13.47 -2.14 4.07
C MET A 101 -14.08 -3.23 4.96
N ASP A 102 -14.52 -4.34 4.37
CA ASP A 102 -14.95 -5.50 5.15
C ASP A 102 -13.75 -6.30 5.70
N ILE A 103 -14.00 -7.21 6.64
CA ILE A 103 -12.92 -7.98 7.27
C ILE A 103 -12.12 -8.80 6.26
N ALA A 104 -12.77 -9.42 5.27
CA ALA A 104 -12.09 -10.23 4.26
C ALA A 104 -11.14 -9.39 3.41
N GLN A 105 -11.57 -8.18 3.04
CA GLN A 105 -10.76 -7.20 2.32
C GLN A 105 -9.57 -6.71 3.16
N THR A 106 -9.74 -6.50 4.47
CA THR A 106 -8.61 -6.10 5.34
C THR A 106 -7.54 -7.18 5.42
N PHE A 107 -7.94 -8.45 5.54
CA PHE A 107 -7.04 -9.60 5.50
C PHE A 107 -6.39 -9.77 4.12
N GLY A 108 -7.16 -9.65 3.03
CA GLY A 108 -6.62 -9.76 1.66
C GLY A 108 -5.60 -8.66 1.34
N THR A 109 -5.85 -7.44 1.80
CA THR A 109 -4.91 -6.32 1.70
C THR A 109 -3.64 -6.63 2.49
N SER A 110 -3.77 -7.08 3.74
CA SER A 110 -2.62 -7.40 4.60
C SER A 110 -1.78 -8.54 4.06
N SER A 111 -2.41 -9.60 3.53
CA SER A 111 -1.76 -10.70 2.81
C SER A 111 -0.93 -10.18 1.63
N SER A 112 -1.50 -9.30 0.81
CA SER A 112 -0.79 -8.71 -0.33
C SER A 112 0.43 -7.90 0.11
N TYR A 113 0.34 -7.16 1.22
CA TYR A 113 1.48 -6.44 1.81
C TYR A 113 2.55 -7.39 2.34
N ALA A 114 2.18 -8.39 3.13
CA ALA A 114 3.12 -9.36 3.68
C ALA A 114 3.87 -10.11 2.57
N ARG A 115 3.17 -10.59 1.54
CA ARG A 115 3.78 -11.25 0.37
C ARG A 115 4.76 -10.33 -0.36
N LYS A 116 4.37 -9.08 -0.60
CA LYS A 116 5.24 -8.07 -1.23
C LYS A 116 6.55 -7.92 -0.46
N TYR A 117 6.50 -7.76 0.87
CA TYR A 117 7.73 -7.60 1.67
C TYR A 117 8.57 -8.88 1.76
N ALA A 118 7.95 -10.06 1.78
CA ALA A 118 8.69 -11.32 1.72
C ALA A 118 9.44 -11.47 0.38
N LEU A 119 8.80 -11.10 -0.73
CA LEU A 119 9.42 -11.06 -2.05
C LEU A 119 10.53 -10.01 -2.15
N ASN A 120 10.32 -8.82 -1.57
CA ASN A 120 11.35 -7.79 -1.53
C ASN A 120 12.61 -8.27 -0.81
N GLY A 121 12.47 -8.90 0.36
CA GLY A 121 13.60 -9.45 1.12
C GLY A 121 14.30 -10.60 0.38
N LEU A 122 13.54 -11.47 -0.28
CA LEU A 122 14.09 -12.61 -1.02
C LEU A 122 14.86 -12.20 -2.28
N PHE A 123 14.31 -11.25 -3.05
CA PHE A 123 14.87 -10.84 -4.35
C PHE A 123 15.60 -9.51 -4.32
N LEU A 124 15.94 -9.01 -3.12
CA LEU A 124 16.65 -7.74 -2.92
C LEU A 124 15.98 -6.57 -3.67
N ILE A 125 14.65 -6.58 -3.72
CA ILE A 125 13.89 -5.51 -4.34
C ILE A 125 13.89 -4.35 -3.35
N ASP A 126 14.90 -3.50 -3.49
CA ASP A 126 15.02 -2.35 -2.64
C ASP A 126 13.98 -1.28 -3.03
N ASP A 127 13.37 -0.73 -1.99
CA ASP A 127 12.41 0.38 -2.03
C ASP A 127 13.02 1.65 -1.40
N SER A 128 14.24 1.58 -0.88
CA SER A 128 14.84 2.61 -0.03
C SER A 128 15.04 3.91 -0.81
N LYS A 129 14.11 4.84 -0.59
CA LYS A 129 14.49 6.20 -0.25
C LYS A 129 14.63 6.20 1.26
N ASP A 130 15.82 6.54 1.74
CA ASP A 130 16.19 6.54 3.15
C ASP A 130 15.10 7.23 4.01
N ALA A 131 14.72 6.67 5.15
CA ALA A 131 13.68 7.26 6.00
C ALA A 131 14.11 8.63 6.57
N ASP A 132 15.41 8.90 6.54
CA ASP A 132 16.04 10.17 6.88
C ASP A 132 16.09 11.16 5.69
N THR A 133 15.51 10.82 4.53
CA THR A 133 15.38 11.77 3.41
C THR A 133 14.17 12.68 3.58
N ASP A 134 14.36 13.97 3.28
CA ASP A 134 13.35 15.03 3.36
C ASP A 134 12.01 14.68 2.68
N GLU A 135 12.00 13.77 1.71
CA GLU A 135 10.79 13.32 1.02
C GLU A 135 9.82 12.51 1.90
N TYR A 136 10.28 11.73 2.89
CA TYR A 136 9.41 10.99 3.83
C TYR A 136 8.78 11.91 4.88
N ILE A 137 9.58 12.87 5.39
CA ILE A 137 9.11 13.94 6.28
C ILE A 137 8.03 14.78 5.56
N ASN A 138 8.22 15.06 4.28
CA ASN A 138 7.24 15.79 3.47
C ASN A 138 5.94 15.01 3.20
N GLN A 139 5.96 13.68 3.03
CA GLN A 139 4.72 12.90 2.89
C GLN A 139 3.92 12.81 4.20
N THR A 140 4.62 12.69 5.33
CA THR A 140 3.98 12.63 6.65
C THR A 140 3.42 14.00 7.07
N ASN A 141 4.12 15.10 6.74
CA ASN A 141 3.67 16.45 7.02
C ASN A 141 2.59 16.97 6.05
N ASN A 142 2.63 16.60 4.77
CA ASN A 142 1.60 16.98 3.79
C ASN A 142 0.24 16.30 4.05
N SER A 143 0.22 15.19 4.79
CA SER A 143 -1.04 14.56 5.22
C SER A 143 -1.79 15.39 6.28
N LYS A 144 -1.15 16.40 6.89
CA LYS A 144 -1.77 17.35 7.83
C LYS A 144 -2.14 18.70 7.21
N SER A 145 -1.85 18.93 5.93
CA SER A 145 -2.24 20.15 5.21
C SER A 145 -2.86 19.81 3.86
N GLN A 146 -4.03 19.19 3.87
CA GLN A 146 -4.93 19.31 2.73
C GLN A 146 -5.70 20.63 2.87
N THR A 147 -5.19 21.68 2.22
CA THR A 147 -6.03 22.79 1.76
C THR A 147 -7.08 22.22 0.80
N VAL A 148 -8.25 21.89 1.34
CA VAL A 148 -9.43 21.55 0.54
C VAL A 148 -9.74 22.78 -0.31
N ASN A 149 -9.69 22.65 -1.65
CA ASN A 149 -10.18 23.68 -2.58
C ASN A 149 -11.70 23.79 -2.39
N LYS A 150 -12.10 24.68 -1.48
CA LYS A 150 -13.49 24.97 -1.17
C LYS A 150 -14.17 25.61 -2.38
N ARG A 151 -15.37 25.16 -2.73
CA ARG A 151 -16.11 25.72 -3.88
C ARG A 151 -16.69 27.08 -3.50
N ASN A 152 -16.69 28.03 -4.44
CA ASN A 152 -17.42 29.29 -4.23
C ASN A 152 -18.92 29.01 -4.19
N ILE A 153 -19.64 29.70 -3.31
CA ILE A 153 -21.09 29.57 -3.15
C ILE A 153 -21.77 30.89 -3.53
N THR A 154 -22.92 30.80 -4.19
CA THR A 154 -23.77 31.98 -4.45
C THR A 154 -24.60 32.32 -3.20
N ALA A 155 -25.16 33.53 -3.13
CA ALA A 155 -26.04 33.93 -2.02
C ALA A 155 -27.24 32.98 -1.87
N GLU A 156 -27.84 32.57 -2.99
CA GLU A 156 -28.94 31.60 -3.03
C GLU A 156 -28.50 30.22 -2.51
N GLY A 157 -27.32 29.76 -2.94
CA GLY A 157 -26.76 28.49 -2.48
C GLY A 157 -26.45 28.49 -0.99
N PHE A 158 -26.02 29.63 -0.44
CA PHE A 158 -25.77 29.77 0.99
C PHE A 158 -27.06 29.73 1.81
N ASN A 159 -28.13 30.37 1.35
CA ASN A 159 -29.44 30.31 2.00
C ASN A 159 -30.01 28.89 2.00
N ALA A 160 -29.88 28.17 0.87
CA ALA A 160 -30.28 26.76 0.79
C ALA A 160 -29.47 25.87 1.75
N ALA A 161 -28.17 26.13 1.88
CA ALA A 161 -27.33 25.40 2.83
C ALA A 161 -27.72 25.68 4.29
N CYS A 162 -28.09 26.91 4.64
CA CYS A 162 -28.60 27.26 5.97
C CYS A 162 -29.90 26.51 6.29
N ALA A 163 -30.87 26.50 5.36
CA ALA A 163 -32.11 25.75 5.53
C ALA A 163 -31.88 24.22 5.65
N ALA A 164 -30.89 23.68 4.94
CA ALA A 164 -30.51 22.28 5.05
C ALA A 164 -29.87 21.92 6.41
N VAL A 165 -29.17 22.88 7.04
CA VAL A 165 -28.64 22.71 8.40
C VAL A 165 -29.76 22.79 9.45
N GLU A 166 -30.66 23.78 9.33
CA GLU A 166 -31.81 23.94 10.23
C GLU A 166 -32.79 22.75 10.19
N SER A 167 -32.98 22.15 9.01
CA SER A 167 -33.82 20.96 8.83
C SER A 167 -33.12 19.65 9.19
N GLY A 168 -31.85 19.69 9.63
CA GLY A 168 -31.07 18.50 10.00
C GLY A 168 -30.62 17.64 8.82
N GLN A 169 -30.80 18.08 7.58
CA GLN A 169 -30.38 17.35 6.38
C GLN A 169 -28.85 17.32 6.20
N CYS A 170 -28.14 18.31 6.75
CA CYS A 170 -26.67 18.29 6.83
C CYS A 170 -26.15 19.06 8.05
N THR A 171 -24.86 18.92 8.37
CA THR A 171 -24.22 19.62 9.50
C THR A 171 -23.50 20.88 9.03
N ALA A 172 -23.43 21.89 9.90
CA ALA A 172 -22.69 23.13 9.63
C ALA A 172 -21.23 22.86 9.23
N ASP A 173 -20.55 21.91 9.88
CA ASP A 173 -19.17 21.54 9.58
C ASP A 173 -19.01 20.97 8.16
N LYS A 174 -19.99 20.19 7.67
CA LYS A 174 -19.97 19.65 6.31
C LYS A 174 -20.05 20.76 5.27
N VAL A 175 -20.85 21.80 5.53
CA VAL A 175 -20.95 22.97 4.63
C VAL A 175 -19.66 23.79 4.65
N ILE A 176 -19.06 24.01 5.82
CA ILE A 176 -17.81 24.77 5.99
C ILE A 176 -16.61 24.06 5.33
N MET A 177 -16.60 22.73 5.31
CA MET A 177 -15.59 21.94 4.61
C MET A 177 -15.74 22.00 3.08
N GLN A 178 -16.97 22.16 2.58
CA GLN A 178 -17.27 22.09 1.15
C GLN A 178 -17.19 23.44 0.43
N TYR A 179 -17.55 24.55 1.11
CA TYR A 179 -17.70 25.87 0.49
C TYR A 179 -16.81 26.95 1.10
N ALA A 180 -16.35 27.86 0.23
CA ALA A 180 -15.57 29.03 0.62
C ALA A 180 -16.54 30.08 1.16
N LEU A 181 -16.57 30.22 2.49
CA LEU A 181 -17.50 31.09 3.22
C LEU A 181 -16.74 32.25 3.86
N SER A 182 -17.38 33.42 3.92
CA SER A 182 -16.87 34.55 4.70
C SER A 182 -16.93 34.25 6.21
N PRO A 183 -16.15 34.97 7.06
CA PRO A 183 -16.22 34.81 8.50
C PRO A 183 -17.64 34.98 9.09
N GLU A 184 -18.44 35.88 8.51
CA GLU A 184 -19.82 36.14 8.89
C GLU A 184 -20.73 34.96 8.53
N GLN A 185 -20.57 34.39 7.33
CA GLN A 185 -21.30 33.20 6.88
C GLN A 185 -20.99 31.97 7.74
N ILE A 186 -19.73 31.79 8.15
CA ILE A 186 -19.32 30.71 9.05
C ILE A 186 -19.96 30.88 10.43
N LYS A 187 -19.97 32.10 10.97
CA LYS A 187 -20.60 32.39 12.27
C LYS A 187 -22.11 32.12 12.22
N HIS A 188 -22.76 32.54 11.14
CA HIS A 188 -24.19 32.33 10.93
C HIS A 188 -24.53 30.84 10.85
N ILE A 189 -23.88 30.08 9.97
CA ILE A 189 -24.23 28.66 9.77
C ILE A 189 -23.93 27.79 11.00
N LYS A 190 -22.89 28.14 11.78
CA LYS A 190 -22.62 27.47 13.07
C LYS A 190 -23.70 27.75 14.11
N SER A 191 -24.29 28.95 14.11
CA SER A 191 -25.37 29.28 15.05
C SER A 191 -26.68 28.50 14.77
N LEU A 192 -26.85 28.01 13.54
CA LEU A 192 -28.00 27.19 13.13
C LEU A 192 -27.88 25.71 13.54
N GLY A 193 -26.66 25.23 13.78
CA GLY A 193 -26.39 23.82 14.15
C GLY A 193 -26.40 23.54 15.65
N VAL A 194 -26.96 24.45 16.48
CA VAL A 194 -27.05 24.32 17.94
C VAL A 194 -28.47 23.95 18.39
N ALA A 195 -29.08 22.99 17.70
CA ALA A 195 -30.33 22.36 18.11
C ALA A 195 -30.18 20.83 18.04
#